data_AF-A0A4Y2IYA0-F1
#
_entry.id   AF-A0A4Y2IYA0-F1
#
_cell.length_a   1.000
_cell.length_b   1.000
_cell.length_c   1.000
_cell.angle_alpha   90.00
_cell.angle_beta   90.00
_cell.angle_gamma   90.00
#
_symmetry.space_group_name_H-M   'P 1'
#
loop_
_entity.id
_entity.type
_entity.pdbx_description
1 polymer ?
#
loop_
_entity_poly.entity_id
_entity_poly.type
_entity_poly.pdbx_seq_one_letter_code
_entity_poly.pdbx_strand_id
1 'polypeptide(L)'
;MLPVLHASGHLNYAKSTHVCLQNCLKLLTSLNAAEYDLFITCGYFTIRCNEKFWSGIWSDMMIKYVLMRSISRSGRLTKRRGITATTIATWINSISKCSRIVEVMEEFEGVYSVSSELHEDLREANQKRNSKDLRTFISWLEEHNHFSKPSELSSLSTGVVADGKKEKGSCEVSRHYHEISDNSQR
;
A
#
# COMPACT_ATOMS: atom_id res chain seq x y z
N MET A 1 -9.88 3.75 -6.34
CA MET A 1 -9.08 2.60 -5.86
C MET A 1 -9.94 1.38 -5.55
N LEU A 2 -11.01 1.51 -4.75
CA LEU A 2 -11.83 0.35 -4.36
C LEU A 2 -12.41 -0.49 -5.52
N PRO A 3 -12.99 0.11 -6.57
CA PRO A 3 -13.51 -0.65 -7.71
C PRO A 3 -12.41 -1.44 -8.44
N VAL A 4 -11.19 -0.89 -8.49
CA VAL A 4 -10.01 -1.53 -9.11
C VAL A 4 -9.56 -2.75 -8.31
N LEU A 5 -9.60 -2.68 -6.97
CA LEU A 5 -9.23 -3.81 -6.09
C LEU A 5 -10.25 -4.96 -6.17
N HIS A 6 -11.53 -4.65 -6.36
CA HIS A 6 -12.57 -5.66 -6.61
C HIS A 6 -12.42 -6.28 -8.00
N ALA A 7 -12.22 -5.45 -9.03
CA ALA A 7 -12.05 -5.91 -10.40
C ALA A 7 -10.79 -6.78 -10.59
N SER A 8 -9.71 -6.51 -9.84
CA SER A 8 -8.48 -7.31 -9.87
C SER A 8 -8.55 -8.61 -9.07
N GLY A 9 -9.69 -8.91 -8.43
CA GLY A 9 -9.85 -10.11 -7.59
C GLY A 9 -9.08 -10.06 -6.27
N HIS A 10 -8.45 -8.93 -5.92
CA HIS A 10 -7.73 -8.75 -4.66
C HIS A 10 -8.69 -8.46 -3.49
N LEU A 11 -9.58 -9.42 -3.21
CA LEU A 11 -10.67 -9.28 -2.24
C LEU A 11 -10.18 -8.97 -0.82
N ASN A 12 -9.02 -9.48 -0.40
CA ASN A 12 -8.45 -9.18 0.92
C ASN A 12 -8.04 -7.70 1.03
N TYR A 13 -7.43 -7.14 -0.01
CA TYR A 13 -7.10 -5.71 -0.04
C TYR A 13 -8.36 -4.85 -0.17
N ALA A 14 -9.35 -5.28 -0.95
CA ALA A 14 -10.63 -4.58 -1.04
C ALA A 14 -11.34 -4.52 0.31
N LYS A 15 -11.37 -5.63 1.06
CA LYS A 15 -11.92 -5.71 2.43
C LYS A 15 -11.14 -4.82 3.41
N SER A 16 -9.82 -4.88 3.43
CA SER A 16 -9.02 -4.05 4.33
C SER A 16 -9.17 -2.55 4.01
N THR A 17 -9.27 -2.20 2.73
CA THR A 17 -9.50 -0.81 2.31
C THR A 17 -10.87 -0.32 2.74
N HIS A 18 -11.92 -1.16 2.66
CA HIS A 18 -13.24 -0.85 3.21
C HIS A 18 -13.19 -0.57 4.71
N VAL A 19 -12.54 -1.42 5.49
CA VAL A 19 -12.39 -1.23 6.95
C VAL A 19 -11.62 0.06 7.26
N CYS A 20 -10.55 0.33 6.52
CA CYS A 20 -9.78 1.57 6.64
C CYS A 20 -10.66 2.81 6.39
N LEU A 21 -11.43 2.82 5.30
CA LEU A 21 -12.36 3.90 4.98
C LEU A 21 -13.42 4.10 6.06
N GLN A 22 -14.02 3.02 6.56
CA GLN A 22 -14.99 3.10 7.65
C GLN A 22 -14.38 3.70 8.91
N ASN A 23 -13.14 3.32 9.25
CA ASN A 23 -12.43 3.90 10.39
C ASN A 23 -12.11 5.38 10.16
N CYS A 24 -11.66 5.75 8.96
CA CYS A 24 -11.40 7.15 8.61
C CYS A 24 -12.67 8.02 8.70
N LEU A 25 -13.85 7.49 8.32
CA LEU A 25 -15.12 8.21 8.46
C LEU A 25 -15.50 8.40 9.93
N LYS A 26 -15.21 7.43 10.79
CA LYS A 26 -15.43 7.52 12.25
C LYS A 26 -14.51 8.52 12.92
N LEU A 27 -13.34 8.83 12.34
CA LEU A 27 -12.39 9.80 12.89
C LEU A 27 -13.02 11.18 13.08
N LEU A 28 -13.91 11.60 12.16
CA LEU A 28 -14.60 12.90 12.25
C LEU A 28 -15.45 13.02 13.52
N THR A 29 -16.02 11.91 13.97
CA THR A 29 -16.85 11.86 15.18
C THR A 29 -16.08 11.54 16.45
N SER A 30 -14.89 10.93 16.34
CA SER A 30 -14.10 10.49 17.49
C SER A 30 -13.02 11.48 17.92
N LEU A 31 -12.49 12.28 17.00
CA LEU A 31 -11.45 13.28 17.28
C LEU A 31 -12.05 14.66 17.53
N ASN A 32 -11.32 15.48 18.29
CA ASN A 32 -11.64 16.89 18.41
C ASN A 32 -11.45 17.59 17.05
N ALA A 33 -12.25 18.61 16.75
CA ALA A 33 -12.25 19.31 15.46
C ALA A 33 -10.87 19.88 15.09
N ALA A 34 -10.13 20.41 16.07
CA ALA A 34 -8.78 20.92 15.86
C ALA A 34 -7.75 19.81 15.55
N GLU A 35 -7.86 18.67 16.24
CA GLU A 35 -6.98 17.52 16.00
C GLU A 35 -7.29 16.85 14.66
N TYR A 36 -8.55 16.79 14.28
CA TYR A 36 -8.99 16.31 12.97
C TYR A 36 -8.43 17.16 11.83
N ASP A 37 -8.44 18.48 11.96
CA ASP A 37 -7.87 19.39 10.95
C ASP A 37 -6.35 19.21 10.85
N LEU A 38 -5.63 19.15 11.98
CA LEU A 38 -4.19 18.83 11.97
C LEU A 38 -3.89 17.46 11.33
N PHE A 39 -4.75 16.47 11.57
CA PHE A 39 -4.61 15.14 11.01
C PHE A 39 -4.81 15.14 9.48
N ILE A 40 -5.89 15.74 8.98
CA ILE A 40 -6.24 15.71 7.56
C ILE A 40 -5.45 16.73 6.75
N THR A 41 -5.41 17.99 7.21
CA THR A 41 -4.86 19.13 6.48
C THR A 41 -3.34 19.21 6.63
N CYS A 42 -2.83 18.98 7.83
CA CYS A 42 -1.38 19.04 8.09
C CYS A 42 -0.67 17.68 7.97
N GLY A 43 -1.41 16.58 7.82
CA GLY A 43 -0.84 15.25 7.58
C GLY A 43 -0.08 14.65 8.77
N TYR A 44 -0.44 15.04 10.00
CA TYR A 44 0.28 14.67 11.24
C TYR A 44 0.26 13.17 11.59
N PHE A 45 -0.41 12.35 10.78
CA PHE A 45 -0.34 10.89 10.86
C PHE A 45 0.90 10.29 10.18
N THR A 46 1.63 11.09 9.41
CA THR A 46 2.90 10.70 8.79
C THR A 46 4.07 11.46 9.38
N ILE A 47 5.15 10.74 9.67
CA ILE A 47 6.43 11.30 10.07
C ILE A 47 7.34 11.29 8.84
N ARG A 48 7.89 12.45 8.50
CA ARG A 48 8.87 12.61 7.41
C ARG A 48 10.27 12.57 8.00
N CYS A 49 11.05 11.58 7.58
CA CYS A 49 12.47 11.46 7.95
C CYS A 49 13.41 12.09 6.91
N ASN A 50 12.87 12.50 5.76
CA ASN A 50 13.61 13.12 4.66
C ASN A 50 12.67 14.05 3.87
N GLU A 51 13.22 15.03 3.17
CA GLU A 51 12.49 16.00 2.36
C GLU A 51 12.02 15.46 0.99
N LYS A 52 12.26 14.18 0.70
CA LYS A 52 11.83 13.54 -0.56
C LYS A 52 10.30 13.54 -0.71
N PHE A 53 9.83 13.52 -1.95
CA PHE A 53 8.41 13.36 -2.26
C PHE A 53 7.95 11.95 -1.83
N TRP A 54 6.79 11.86 -1.17
CA TRP A 54 6.22 10.60 -0.64
C TRP A 54 7.13 9.85 0.36
N SER A 55 7.94 10.58 1.13
CA SER A 55 8.80 10.02 2.19
C SER A 55 8.09 9.80 3.54
N GLY A 56 6.80 10.14 3.63
CA GLY A 56 6.02 10.07 4.87
C GLY A 56 5.70 8.64 5.24
N ILE A 57 6.11 8.21 6.43
CA ILE A 57 5.80 6.89 6.99
C ILE A 57 4.80 7.08 8.14
N TRP A 58 3.84 6.17 8.27
CA TRP A 58 2.88 6.20 9.36
C TRP A 58 3.59 6.19 10.72
N SER A 59 3.11 6.99 11.67
CA SER A 59 3.75 7.16 12.98
C SER A 59 3.96 5.82 13.71
N ASP A 60 2.96 4.93 13.70
CA ASP A 60 3.06 3.58 14.26
C ASP A 60 4.19 2.75 13.63
N MET A 61 4.28 2.79 12.30
CA MET A 61 5.34 2.09 11.56
C MET A 61 6.71 2.65 11.91
N MET A 62 6.83 3.96 12.09
CA MET A 62 8.08 4.59 12.54
C MET A 62 8.46 4.20 13.97
N ILE A 63 7.52 4.19 14.90
CA ILE A 63 7.76 3.75 16.29
C ILE A 63 8.27 2.30 16.29
N LYS A 64 7.55 1.42 15.58
CA LYS A 64 7.95 0.02 15.43
C LYS A 64 9.32 -0.12 14.80
N TYR A 65 9.59 0.64 13.74
CA TYR A 65 10.87 0.60 13.04
C TYR A 65 12.02 1.08 13.93
N VAL A 66 11.88 2.23 14.60
CA VAL A 66 12.89 2.77 15.55
C VAL A 66 13.14 1.77 16.67
N LEU A 67 12.08 1.20 17.23
CA LEU A 67 12.17 0.18 18.27
C LEU A 67 12.88 -1.08 17.74
N MET A 68 12.47 -1.64 16.61
CA MET A 68 13.10 -2.83 16.02
C MET A 68 14.55 -2.60 15.58
N ARG A 69 14.88 -1.39 15.12
CA ARG A 69 16.24 -0.99 14.75
C ARG A 69 17.16 -1.04 15.96
N SER A 70 16.70 -0.54 17.10
CA SER A 70 17.46 -0.60 18.34
C SER A 70 17.60 -2.04 18.87
N ILE A 71 16.58 -2.91 18.72
CA ILE A 71 16.67 -4.36 18.97
C ILE A 71 17.75 -5.01 18.09
N SER A 72 17.82 -4.58 16.83
CA SER A 72 18.71 -5.17 15.83
C SER A 72 20.16 -4.71 15.98
N ARG A 73 20.40 -3.44 16.40
CA ARG A 73 21.75 -2.89 16.67
C ARG A 73 22.35 -3.36 17.99
N SER A 74 21.56 -3.46 19.07
CA SER A 74 22.06 -3.83 20.41
C SER A 74 22.28 -5.34 20.62
N GLY A 75 22.68 -6.06 19.56
CA GLY A 75 23.42 -7.31 19.70
C GLY A 75 22.60 -8.55 20.11
N ARG A 76 22.09 -9.27 19.11
CA ARG A 76 21.75 -10.72 19.14
C ARG A 76 20.30 -11.12 19.43
N LEU A 77 19.35 -10.20 19.60
CA LEU A 77 17.93 -10.60 19.71
C LEU A 77 17.33 -11.11 18.39
N THR A 78 17.90 -10.76 17.24
CA THR A 78 17.42 -11.23 15.92
C THR A 78 18.10 -12.51 15.44
N LYS A 79 19.27 -12.87 15.99
CA LYS A 79 19.98 -14.13 15.68
C LYS A 79 19.50 -15.26 16.59
N ARG A 80 18.46 -15.96 16.12
CA ARG A 80 17.88 -17.24 16.57
C ARG A 80 18.73 -18.07 17.56
N ARG A 81 18.38 -17.99 18.86
CA ARG A 81 18.05 -19.10 19.80
C ARG A 81 17.87 -18.49 21.20
N GLY A 82 16.70 -18.69 21.83
CA GLY A 82 16.48 -18.39 23.25
C GLY A 82 16.06 -16.95 23.61
N ILE A 83 15.18 -16.31 22.83
CA ILE A 83 14.50 -15.09 23.30
C ILE A 83 13.42 -15.52 24.31
N THR A 84 13.74 -15.46 25.60
CA THR A 84 12.76 -15.65 26.68
C THR A 84 12.05 -14.33 26.98
N ALA A 85 10.85 -14.39 27.57
CA ALA A 85 10.11 -13.21 28.00
C ALA A 85 10.95 -12.30 28.94
N THR A 86 11.84 -12.89 29.74
CA THR A 86 12.78 -12.16 30.62
C THR A 86 13.82 -11.36 29.84
N THR A 87 14.31 -11.87 28.71
CA THR A 87 15.25 -11.15 27.84
C THR A 87 14.58 -9.97 27.16
N ILE A 88 13.32 -10.14 26.71
CA ILE A 88 12.52 -9.04 26.16
C ILE A 88 12.26 -7.98 27.24
N ALA A 89 11.83 -8.37 28.44
CA ALA A 89 11.56 -7.45 29.53
C ALA A 89 12.80 -6.68 29.98
N THR A 90 13.94 -7.38 30.10
CA THR A 90 15.23 -6.74 30.42
C THR A 90 15.61 -5.71 29.37
N TRP A 91 15.38 -6.02 28.09
CA TRP A 91 15.65 -5.11 26.98
C TRP A 91 14.72 -3.90 26.98
N ILE A 92 13.40 -4.08 27.16
CA ILE A 92 12.43 -2.98 27.26
C ILE A 92 12.81 -2.03 28.41
N ASN A 93 13.26 -2.58 29.54
CA ASN A 93 13.67 -1.80 30.70
C ASN A 93 15.05 -1.16 30.57
N SER A 94 15.95 -1.73 29.76
CA SER A 94 17.30 -1.20 29.56
C SER A 94 17.33 -0.16 28.44
N ILE A 95 16.50 -0.29 27.40
CA ILE A 95 16.58 0.62 26.26
C ILE A 95 16.20 2.06 26.61
N SER A 96 15.20 2.25 27.46
CA SER A 96 14.82 3.59 27.95
C SER A 96 15.95 4.27 28.73
N LYS A 97 16.79 3.49 29.40
CA LYS A 97 17.96 3.98 30.15
C LYS A 97 19.17 4.21 29.24
N CYS A 98 19.35 3.33 28.27
CA CYS A 98 20.47 3.39 27.33
C CYS A 98 20.25 4.40 26.20
N SER A 99 19.02 4.77 25.85
CA SER A 99 18.74 5.73 24.78
C SER A 99 19.41 7.07 25.06
N ARG A 100 19.33 7.55 26.30
CA ARG A 100 19.96 8.81 26.70
C ARG A 100 21.48 8.78 26.60
N ILE A 101 22.09 7.64 26.95
CA ILE A 101 23.54 7.46 26.82
C ILE A 101 23.93 7.46 25.34
N VAL A 102 23.17 6.75 24.50
CA VAL A 102 23.40 6.72 23.05
C VAL A 102 23.27 8.12 22.44
N GLU A 103 22.22 8.88 22.78
CA GLU A 103 22.05 10.27 22.31
C GLU A 103 23.25 11.14 22.67
N VAL A 104 23.69 11.10 23.93
CA VAL A 104 24.85 11.89 24.40
C VAL A 104 26.14 11.45 23.72
N MET A 105 26.31 10.15 23.45
CA MET A 105 27.47 9.65 22.71
C MET A 105 27.44 10.05 21.23
N GLU A 106 26.27 10.03 20.58
CA GLU A 106 26.10 10.49 19.20
C GLU A 106 26.37 11.99 19.07
N GLU A 107 25.89 12.79 20.03
CA GLU A 107 26.17 14.24 20.10
C GLU A 107 27.65 14.51 20.34
N PHE A 108 28.29 13.78 21.26
CA PHE A 108 29.72 13.92 21.57
C PHE A 108 30.62 13.57 20.39
N GLU A 109 30.35 12.46 19.70
CA GLU A 109 31.13 12.01 18.55
C GLU A 109 30.77 12.77 17.25
N GLY A 110 29.68 13.54 17.25
CA GLY A 110 29.12 14.16 16.04
C GLY A 110 28.63 13.14 15.00
N VAL A 111 28.46 11.87 15.39
CA VAL A 111 28.03 10.77 14.52
C VAL A 111 26.61 10.38 14.89
N TYR A 112 25.65 10.88 14.13
CA TYR A 112 24.26 10.48 14.26
C TYR A 112 24.03 9.14 13.58
N SER A 113 23.36 8.21 14.25
CA SER A 113 22.97 6.97 13.60
C SER A 113 21.80 7.22 12.64
N VAL A 114 22.11 7.66 11.43
CA VAL A 114 21.17 7.68 10.31
C VAL A 114 21.32 6.34 9.57
N SER A 115 20.47 5.37 9.90
CA SER A 115 20.29 4.23 9.01
C SER A 115 19.44 4.72 7.84
N SER A 116 20.02 4.74 6.64
CA SER A 116 19.29 5.00 5.41
C SER A 116 18.38 3.83 4.98
N GLU A 117 18.10 2.86 5.87
CA GLU A 117 17.22 1.71 5.61
C GLU A 117 15.72 2.10 5.65
N LEU A 118 15.40 3.32 5.24
CA LEU A 118 14.05 3.58 4.77
C LEU A 118 13.92 2.88 3.41
N HIS A 119 12.81 2.16 3.21
CA HIS A 119 12.49 1.59 1.92
C HIS A 119 12.25 2.74 0.94
N GLU A 120 13.30 3.17 0.26
CA GLU A 120 13.18 4.17 -0.78
C GLU A 120 12.66 3.50 -2.05
N ASP A 121 11.34 3.40 -2.16
CA ASP A 121 10.66 2.90 -3.37
C ASP A 121 11.05 3.72 -4.60
N LEU A 122 11.30 5.03 -4.41
CA LEU A 122 11.63 6.00 -5.45
C LEU A 122 13.14 6.17 -5.69
N ARG A 123 13.97 5.14 -5.49
CA ARG A 123 15.37 5.20 -5.94
C ARG A 123 15.45 5.43 -7.46
N GLU A 124 16.44 6.18 -7.94
CA GLU A 124 16.64 6.43 -9.38
C GLU A 124 16.64 5.14 -10.21
N ALA A 125 17.27 4.07 -9.68
CA ALA A 125 17.26 2.76 -10.31
C ALA A 125 15.84 2.17 -10.45
N ASN A 126 15.01 2.28 -9.41
CA ASN A 126 13.61 1.83 -9.44
C ASN A 126 12.77 2.70 -10.38
N GLN A 127 12.96 4.03 -10.36
CA GLN A 127 12.26 4.95 -11.27
C GLN A 127 12.57 4.62 -12.74
N LYS A 128 13.86 4.39 -13.06
CA LYS A 128 14.30 4.03 -14.40
C LYS A 128 13.74 2.68 -14.85
N ARG A 129 13.75 1.68 -13.95
CA ARG A 129 13.17 0.36 -14.22
C ARG A 129 11.66 0.45 -14.45
N ASN A 130 10.92 1.08 -13.52
CA ASN A 130 9.46 1.24 -13.64
C ASN A 130 9.09 2.00 -14.92
N SER A 131 9.85 3.04 -15.28
CA SER A 131 9.62 3.78 -16.52
C SER A 131 9.84 2.91 -17.76
N LYS A 132 10.86 2.05 -17.75
CA LYS A 132 11.11 1.09 -18.83
C LYS A 132 9.98 0.06 -18.91
N ASP A 133 9.60 -0.54 -17.79
CA ASP A 133 8.58 -1.59 -17.73
C ASP A 133 7.21 -1.04 -18.15
N LEU A 134 6.87 0.18 -17.72
CA LEU A 134 5.65 0.88 -18.15
C LEU A 134 5.64 1.09 -19.67
N ARG A 135 6.75 1.55 -20.26
CA ARG A 135 6.86 1.71 -21.72
C ARG A 135 6.70 0.37 -22.44
N THR A 136 7.37 -0.68 -21.98
CA THR A 136 7.24 -2.02 -22.55
C THR A 136 5.80 -2.52 -22.48
N PHE A 137 5.13 -2.32 -21.35
CA PHE A 137 3.74 -2.73 -21.16
C PHE A 137 2.78 -1.96 -22.08
N ILE A 138 2.99 -0.65 -22.24
CA ILE A 138 2.19 0.17 -23.16
C ILE A 138 2.39 -0.30 -24.61
N SER A 139 3.63 -0.48 -25.07
CA SER A 139 3.89 -0.98 -26.42
C SER A 139 3.26 -2.36 -26.65
N TRP A 140 3.33 -3.25 -25.65
CA TRP A 140 2.66 -4.55 -25.74
C TRP A 140 1.13 -4.40 -25.89
N LEU A 141 0.50 -3.51 -25.12
CA LEU A 141 -0.94 -3.24 -25.21
C LEU A 141 -1.34 -2.60 -26.55
N GLU A 142 -0.51 -1.73 -27.11
CA GLU A 142 -0.75 -1.11 -28.42
C GLU A 142 -0.71 -2.15 -29.53
N GLU A 143 0.23 -3.09 -29.48
CA GLU A 143 0.33 -4.22 -30.41
C GLU A 143 -0.80 -5.24 -30.21
N HIS A 144 -1.27 -5.44 -28.97
CA HIS A 144 -2.27 -6.44 -28.59
C HIS A 144 -3.55 -5.76 -28.08
N ASN A 145 -4.10 -4.84 -28.86
CA ASN A 145 -5.30 -4.10 -28.45
C ASN A 145 -6.57 -4.96 -28.57
N HIS A 146 -6.94 -5.61 -27.45
CA HIS A 146 -8.15 -6.44 -27.34
C HIS A 146 -9.47 -5.64 -27.42
N PHE A 147 -9.40 -4.29 -27.38
CA PHE A 147 -10.56 -3.40 -27.47
C PHE A 147 -10.71 -2.74 -28.85
N SER A 148 -9.83 -3.07 -29.80
CA SER A 148 -10.12 -2.78 -31.20
C SER A 148 -11.41 -3.50 -31.56
N LYS A 149 -12.45 -2.77 -32.02
CA LYS A 149 -13.74 -3.38 -32.36
C LYS A 149 -13.49 -4.47 -33.39
N PRO A 150 -13.61 -5.77 -33.05
CA PRO A 150 -13.58 -6.79 -34.08
C PRO A 150 -14.86 -6.63 -34.90
N SER A 151 -14.76 -6.80 -36.22
CA SER A 151 -15.94 -6.84 -37.11
C SER A 151 -16.89 -8.00 -36.75
N GLU A 152 -16.41 -8.96 -35.96
CA GLU A 152 -17.06 -10.22 -35.64
C GLU A 152 -17.01 -10.48 -34.13
N LEU A 153 -18.11 -10.98 -33.55
CA LEU A 153 -18.19 -11.32 -32.14
C LEU A 153 -17.47 -12.66 -31.90
N SER A 154 -16.40 -12.69 -31.10
CA SER A 154 -15.66 -13.92 -30.81
C SER A 154 -15.60 -14.24 -29.31
N SER A 155 -15.64 -15.53 -28.99
CA SER A 155 -15.46 -16.02 -27.63
C SER A 155 -13.98 -15.95 -27.22
N LEU A 156 -13.66 -15.17 -26.19
CA LEU A 156 -12.29 -15.04 -25.67
C LEU A 156 -11.74 -16.33 -25.04
N SER A 157 -12.60 -17.26 -24.61
CA SER A 157 -12.19 -18.51 -23.96
C SER A 157 -11.96 -19.66 -24.94
N THR A 158 -12.62 -19.63 -26.09
CA THR A 158 -12.62 -20.75 -27.05
C THR A 158 -12.18 -20.34 -28.46
N GLY A 159 -12.01 -19.05 -28.75
CA GLY A 159 -11.62 -18.54 -30.07
C GLY A 159 -12.70 -18.70 -31.15
N VAL A 160 -13.91 -19.14 -30.78
CA VAL A 160 -15.02 -19.35 -31.71
C VAL A 160 -15.62 -18.01 -32.12
N VAL A 161 -15.67 -17.77 -33.42
CA VAL A 161 -16.27 -16.58 -34.04
C VAL A 161 -17.74 -16.83 -34.33
N ALA A 162 -18.62 -15.91 -33.97
CA ALA A 162 -20.04 -16.01 -34.22
C ALA A 162 -20.33 -15.86 -35.73
N ASP A 163 -20.87 -16.91 -36.34
CA ASP A 163 -21.36 -16.87 -37.71
C ASP A 163 -22.56 -15.91 -37.80
N GLY A 164 -22.64 -15.09 -38.86
CA GLY A 164 -23.62 -14.01 -39.02
C GLY A 164 -25.08 -14.47 -39.16
N LYS A 165 -25.36 -15.76 -38.96
CA LYS A 165 -26.70 -16.32 -38.89
C LYS A 165 -27.28 -16.06 -37.50
N LYS A 166 -28.31 -15.21 -37.47
CA LYS A 166 -29.15 -14.96 -36.30
C LYS A 166 -29.85 -16.24 -35.84
N GLU A 167 -29.14 -17.13 -35.16
CA GLU A 167 -29.77 -18.17 -34.35
C GLU A 167 -29.97 -17.63 -32.94
N LYS A 168 -31.25 -17.51 -32.56
CA LYS A 168 -31.67 -17.26 -31.20
C LYS A 168 -31.31 -18.49 -30.36
N GLY A 169 -30.11 -18.53 -29.81
CA GLY A 169 -29.60 -19.64 -29.01
C GLY A 169 -28.91 -19.15 -27.74
N SER A 170 -29.66 -19.17 -26.64
CA SER A 170 -29.25 -19.19 -25.23
C SER A 170 -27.93 -18.51 -24.82
N CYS A 171 -28.03 -17.29 -24.31
CA CYS A 171 -27.12 -16.76 -23.30
C CYS A 171 -27.94 -16.00 -22.25
N GLU A 172 -28.57 -16.75 -21.36
CA GLU A 172 -28.86 -16.25 -20.02
C GLU A 172 -27.51 -15.99 -19.35
N VAL A 173 -27.14 -14.71 -19.17
CA VAL A 173 -26.22 -14.19 -18.12
C VAL A 173 -26.04 -12.67 -18.25
N SER A 174 -26.38 -12.04 -19.38
CA SER A 174 -26.15 -10.59 -19.55
C SER A 174 -27.31 -9.65 -19.16
N ARG A 175 -28.43 -10.14 -18.63
CA ARG A 175 -29.55 -9.24 -18.25
C ARG A 175 -29.35 -8.46 -16.96
N HIS A 176 -28.35 -8.78 -16.13
CA HIS A 176 -28.27 -8.14 -14.81
C HIS A 176 -27.56 -6.79 -14.76
N TYR A 177 -26.90 -6.35 -15.84
CA TYR A 177 -26.16 -5.07 -15.84
C TYR A 177 -26.86 -3.93 -16.58
N HIS A 178 -28.01 -4.18 -17.22
CA HIS A 178 -28.76 -3.11 -17.90
C HIS A 178 -29.95 -2.57 -17.10
N GLU A 179 -30.43 -3.27 -16.07
CA GLU A 179 -31.54 -2.78 -15.24
C GLU A 179 -31.11 -1.86 -14.08
N ILE A 180 -29.81 -1.69 -13.83
CA ILE A 180 -29.31 -0.83 -12.74
C ILE A 180 -28.98 0.60 -13.23
N SER A 181 -28.79 0.84 -14.53
CA SER A 181 -28.55 2.21 -15.03
C SER A 181 -29.82 3.03 -15.24
N ASP A 182 -30.97 2.40 -15.44
CA ASP A 182 -32.22 3.11 -15.79
C ASP A 182 -33.07 3.52 -14.58
N ASN A 183 -32.73 3.09 -13.37
CA ASN A 183 -33.44 3.47 -12.14
C ASN A 183 -32.75 4.57 -11.31
N SER A 184 -31.78 5.28 -11.89
CA SER A 184 -31.11 6.43 -11.25
C SER A 184 -31.52 7.80 -11.82
N GLN A 185 -32.61 7.89 -12.59
CA GLN A 185 -33.20 9.17 -13.01
C GLN A 185 -34.70 9.30 -12.69
N ARG A 186 -35.13 8.83 -11.53
CA ARG A 186 -36.37 9.30 -10.89
C ARG A 186 -36.15 9.60 -9.42
#